data_AF-A0A9Q0VIX9-F1
#
_entry.id   AF-A0A9Q0VIX9-F1
#
_cell.length_a   1.000
_cell.length_b   1.000
_cell.length_c   1.000
_cell.angle_alpha   90.00
_cell.angle_beta   90.00
_cell.angle_gamma   90.00
#
_symmetry.space_group_name_H-M   'P 1'
#
loop_
_entity.id
_entity.type
_entity.pdbx_description
1 polymer ?
#
loop_
_entity_poly.entity_id
_entity_poly.type
_entity_poly.pdbx_seq_one_letter_code
_entity_poly.pdbx_strand_id
1 'polypeptide(L)'
;MMRTALTYEEWSHAAKILDKETPKMHECDLYDEELVRNKIQELLHRRQEGCLRDIIFCMRADLVRNLGNMCNPELHKDRLQVPKLIKEYIDEVSTQLRMVCDSDSEELSLEEKLAFMHETRHAFGRTALLLSGGASLGAFHVGVVKTLVEHKLLPRIVAGSSVGSIMCAVVATRSWPELQSFFEDSWHSLQFFDQLGGIFTVVKRVMRQGVVHEIRQLQWMLRNLTSNLTFQEAYDMTGRILGITVCSPRRHEPPRCLNYLTSPHVVIWSAVTASCAFPGLF
;
A
#
# COMPACT_ATOMS: atom_id res chain seq x y z
N MET A 1 -11.10 -20.30 16.84
CA MET A 1 -12.18 -19.30 16.72
C MET A 1 -11.98 -18.36 15.54
N MET A 2 -10.86 -17.63 15.42
CA MET A 2 -10.66 -16.70 14.30
C MET A 2 -10.54 -17.39 12.92
N ARG A 3 -9.87 -18.54 12.84
CA ARG A 3 -9.70 -19.29 11.56
C ARG A 3 -10.98 -19.88 10.98
N THR A 4 -12.04 -19.98 11.78
CA THR A 4 -13.33 -20.56 11.39
C THR A 4 -14.40 -19.50 11.14
N ALA A 5 -14.07 -18.22 11.31
CA ALA A 5 -14.99 -17.12 11.07
C ALA A 5 -15.29 -16.98 9.57
N LEU A 6 -16.56 -16.79 9.24
CA LEU A 6 -17.04 -16.59 7.87
C LEU A 6 -17.30 -15.12 7.55
N THR A 7 -17.46 -14.29 8.58
CA THR A 7 -17.66 -12.84 8.43
C THR A 7 -16.61 -12.05 9.19
N TYR A 8 -16.44 -10.78 8.81
CA TYR A 8 -15.55 -9.86 9.53
C TYR A 8 -16.03 -9.62 10.96
N GLU A 9 -17.35 -9.56 11.19
CA GLU A 9 -17.94 -9.37 12.52
C GLU A 9 -17.62 -10.53 13.44
N GLU A 10 -17.74 -11.77 12.95
CA GLU A 10 -17.35 -12.98 13.68
C GLU A 10 -15.86 -13.00 13.99
N TRP A 11 -15.03 -12.66 13.00
CA TRP A 11 -13.58 -12.58 13.16
C TRP A 11 -13.19 -11.51 14.19
N SER A 12 -13.79 -10.32 14.11
CA SER A 12 -13.55 -9.19 15.01
C SER A 12 -13.99 -9.51 16.44
N HIS A 13 -15.13 -10.19 16.61
CA HIS A 13 -15.57 -10.63 17.92
C HIS A 13 -14.60 -11.66 18.52
N ALA A 14 -14.19 -12.66 17.75
CA ALA A 14 -13.20 -13.64 18.18
C ALA A 14 -11.84 -13.02 18.52
N ALA A 15 -11.37 -12.06 17.70
CA ALA A 15 -10.14 -11.31 17.94
C ALA A 15 -10.20 -10.49 19.24
N LYS A 16 -11.34 -9.83 19.52
CA LYS A 16 -11.54 -9.09 20.78
C LYS A 16 -11.50 -9.99 22.02
N ILE A 17 -12.02 -11.20 21.92
CA ILE A 17 -11.95 -12.18 23.01
C ILE A 17 -10.51 -12.64 23.19
N LEU A 18 -9.83 -12.97 22.09
CA LEU A 18 -8.43 -13.39 22.12
C LEU A 18 -7.51 -12.31 22.71
N ASP A 19 -7.69 -11.04 22.32
CA ASP A 19 -6.93 -9.91 22.85
C ASP A 19 -7.13 -9.72 24.37
N LYS A 20 -8.29 -10.11 24.92
CA LYS A 20 -8.55 -10.08 26.37
C LYS A 20 -7.92 -11.24 27.12
N GLU A 21 -7.90 -12.42 26.51
CA GLU A 21 -7.41 -13.65 27.14
C GLU A 21 -5.90 -13.88 26.95
N THR A 22 -5.29 -13.24 25.96
CA THR A 22 -3.85 -13.38 25.69
C THR A 22 -3.05 -12.57 26.72
N PRO A 23 -2.23 -13.21 27.57
CA PRO A 23 -1.39 -12.48 28.51
C PRO A 23 -0.35 -11.65 27.76
N LYS A 24 -0.14 -10.40 28.20
CA LYS A 24 0.85 -9.44 27.64
C LYS A 24 2.32 -9.89 27.72
N MET A 25 2.58 -11.10 28.22
CA MET A 25 3.89 -11.58 28.65
C MET A 25 4.95 -11.71 27.55
N HIS A 26 4.59 -11.51 26.27
CA HIS A 26 5.52 -11.64 25.13
C HIS A 26 5.64 -10.38 24.26
N GLU A 27 5.07 -9.24 24.68
CA GLU A 27 5.17 -7.99 23.91
C GLU A 27 6.57 -7.38 23.96
N CYS A 28 7.21 -7.39 25.15
CA CYS A 28 8.57 -6.86 25.35
C CYS A 28 9.65 -7.59 24.54
N ASP A 29 9.39 -8.82 24.10
CA ASP A 29 10.32 -9.59 23.26
C ASP A 29 10.25 -9.15 21.78
N LEU A 30 9.14 -8.51 21.38
CA LEU A 30 8.85 -8.16 19.99
C LEU A 30 9.19 -6.71 19.66
N TYR A 31 9.10 -5.82 20.64
CA TYR A 31 9.41 -4.39 20.51
C TYR A 31 9.92 -3.79 21.84
N ASP A 32 10.74 -2.75 21.74
CA ASP A 32 11.34 -2.07 22.89
C ASP A 32 10.34 -1.08 23.52
N GLU A 33 9.62 -1.54 24.52
CA GLU A 33 8.61 -0.73 25.21
C GLU A 33 9.22 0.46 25.95
N GLU A 34 10.43 0.31 26.49
CA GLU A 34 11.08 1.37 27.27
C GLU A 34 11.47 2.53 26.34
N LEU A 35 12.05 2.21 25.18
CA LEU A 35 12.39 3.21 24.16
C LEU A 35 11.16 3.96 23.67
N VAL A 36 10.07 3.26 23.37
CA VAL A 36 8.82 3.91 22.89
C VAL A 36 8.22 4.79 23.99
N ARG A 37 8.20 4.31 25.24
CA ARG A 37 7.69 5.08 26.39
C ARG A 37 8.51 6.35 26.64
N ASN A 38 9.83 6.23 26.64
CA ASN A 38 10.73 7.37 26.81
C ASN A 38 10.52 8.39 25.69
N LYS A 39 10.34 7.93 24.44
CA LYS A 39 10.05 8.81 23.31
C LYS A 39 8.71 9.53 23.47
N ILE A 40 7.67 8.86 23.95
CA ILE A 40 6.37 9.49 24.24
C ILE A 40 6.53 10.59 25.30
N GLN A 41 7.23 10.31 26.40
CA GLN A 41 7.47 11.30 27.45
C GLN A 41 8.23 12.52 26.91
N GLU A 42 9.25 12.28 26.08
CA GLU A 42 10.01 13.34 25.40
C GLU A 42 9.10 14.18 24.47
N LEU A 43 8.21 13.54 23.70
CA LEU A 43 7.24 14.24 22.84
C LEU A 43 6.26 15.08 23.67
N LEU A 44 5.71 14.51 24.75
CA LEU A 44 4.77 15.20 25.63
C LEU A 44 5.40 16.42 26.31
N HIS A 45 6.62 16.27 26.83
CA HIS A 45 7.36 17.36 27.45
C HIS A 45 7.65 18.47 26.44
N ARG A 46 8.12 18.13 25.24
CA ARG A 46 8.33 19.09 24.13
C ARG A 46 7.05 19.85 23.78
N ARG A 47 5.90 19.18 23.77
CA ARG A 47 4.61 19.84 23.49
C ARG A 47 4.20 20.81 24.60
N GLN A 48 4.54 20.54 25.85
CA GLN A 48 4.16 21.37 27.00
C GLN A 48 5.06 22.60 27.18
N GLU A 49 6.37 22.43 26.99
CA GLU A 49 7.37 23.45 27.30
C GLU A 49 7.94 24.15 26.05
N GLY A 50 7.87 23.51 24.88
CA GLY A 50 8.52 23.98 23.66
C GLY A 50 7.64 24.88 22.79
N CYS A 51 8.28 25.68 21.93
CA CYS A 51 7.57 26.43 20.89
C CYS A 51 7.33 25.56 19.64
N LEU A 52 6.50 26.03 18.71
CA LEU A 52 6.25 25.32 17.45
C LEU A 52 7.53 25.06 16.65
N ARG A 53 8.52 25.97 16.73
CA ARG A 53 9.82 25.80 16.07
C ARG A 53 10.64 24.65 16.67
N ASP A 54 10.56 24.44 17.98
CA ASP A 54 11.24 23.33 18.65
C ASP A 54 10.63 21.99 18.23
N ILE A 55 9.30 21.93 18.13
CA ILE A 55 8.57 20.75 17.62
C ILE A 55 9.04 20.43 16.20
N ILE A 56 9.06 21.43 15.30
CA ILE A 56 9.52 21.26 13.91
C ILE A 56 10.96 20.77 13.85
N PHE A 57 11.86 21.40 14.61
CA PHE A 57 13.27 21.04 14.64
C PHE A 57 13.46 19.58 15.09
N CYS A 58 12.81 19.19 16.17
CA CYS A 58 12.88 17.83 16.70
C CYS A 58 12.28 16.80 15.73
N MET A 59 11.09 17.06 15.19
CA MET A 59 10.41 16.14 14.30
C MET A 59 11.20 15.84 13.03
N ARG A 60 11.91 16.83 12.48
CA ARG A 60 12.79 16.62 11.32
C ARG A 60 13.91 15.62 11.60
N ALA A 61 14.44 15.60 12.82
CA ALA A 61 15.57 14.76 13.19
C ALA A 61 15.15 13.38 13.73
N ASP A 62 14.03 13.31 14.44
CA ASP A 62 13.73 12.24 15.40
C ASP A 62 12.51 11.37 15.00
N LEU A 63 11.82 11.70 13.91
CA LEU A 63 10.64 10.95 13.49
C LEU A 63 11.04 9.66 12.74
N VAL A 64 11.04 8.53 13.48
CA VAL A 64 11.43 7.21 12.97
C VAL A 64 10.21 6.31 12.77
N ARG A 65 10.10 5.69 11.59
CA ARG A 65 8.95 4.85 11.23
C ARG A 65 8.83 3.54 12.02
N ASN A 66 9.96 2.89 12.33
CA ASN A 66 9.98 1.63 13.07
C ASN A 66 10.70 1.78 14.42
N LEU A 67 10.29 2.76 15.21
CA LEU A 67 10.85 3.02 16.53
C LEU A 67 10.71 1.77 17.43
N GLY A 68 11.82 1.32 18.02
CA GLY A 68 11.81 0.17 18.93
C GLY A 68 11.26 -1.11 18.30
N ASN A 69 11.28 -1.27 16.97
CA ASN A 69 10.69 -2.39 16.25
C ASN A 69 9.14 -2.48 16.36
N MET A 70 8.45 -1.36 16.58
CA MET A 70 6.98 -1.31 16.70
C MET A 70 6.21 -1.79 15.45
N CYS A 71 6.86 -1.88 14.28
CA CYS A 71 6.28 -2.41 13.05
C CYS A 71 6.48 -3.93 12.89
N ASN A 72 6.95 -4.65 13.91
CA ASN A 72 7.14 -6.10 13.87
C ASN A 72 5.84 -6.83 13.46
N PRO A 73 5.81 -7.61 12.36
CA PRO A 73 4.60 -8.29 11.90
C PRO A 73 3.96 -9.22 12.94
N GLU A 74 4.78 -9.91 13.74
CA GLU A 74 4.26 -10.83 14.76
C GLU A 74 3.56 -10.10 15.91
N LEU A 75 3.84 -8.80 16.10
CA LEU A 75 3.15 -7.96 17.08
C LEU A 75 1.70 -7.64 16.66
N HIS A 76 1.44 -7.57 15.35
CA HIS A 76 0.14 -7.18 14.79
C HIS A 76 -0.70 -8.37 14.33
N LYS A 77 -0.09 -9.55 14.29
CA LYS A 77 -0.72 -10.79 13.83
C LYS A 77 -1.86 -11.19 14.75
N ASP A 78 -2.99 -11.54 14.15
CA ASP A 78 -4.22 -11.99 14.85
C ASP A 78 -4.76 -10.99 15.90
N ARG A 79 -4.32 -9.73 15.87
CA ARG A 79 -4.83 -8.66 16.74
C ARG A 79 -5.81 -7.78 16.00
N LEU A 80 -6.86 -7.35 16.70
CA LEU A 80 -7.76 -6.34 16.15
C LEU A 80 -7.17 -4.94 16.31
N GLN A 81 -6.41 -4.70 17.38
CA GLN A 81 -5.84 -3.40 17.72
C GLN A 81 -4.33 -3.47 17.93
N VAL A 82 -3.67 -2.38 17.57
CA VAL A 82 -2.25 -2.19 17.88
C VAL A 82 -2.06 -2.05 19.40
N PRO A 83 -0.91 -2.46 19.95
CA PRO A 83 -0.58 -2.23 21.35
C PRO A 83 -0.79 -0.79 21.79
N LYS A 84 -1.28 -0.60 23.03
CA LYS A 84 -1.66 0.72 23.57
C LYS A 84 -0.52 1.75 23.47
N LEU A 85 0.71 1.33 23.79
CA LEU A 85 1.88 2.21 23.77
C LEU A 85 2.21 2.70 22.35
N ILE A 86 2.13 1.82 21.36
CA ILE A 86 2.32 2.17 19.95
C ILE A 86 1.24 3.14 19.49
N LYS A 87 -0.01 2.90 19.90
CA LYS A 87 -1.12 3.81 19.62
C LYS A 87 -0.86 5.21 20.20
N GLU A 88 -0.49 5.30 21.48
CA GLU A 88 -0.18 6.56 22.16
C GLU A 88 0.95 7.33 21.45
N TYR A 89 2.00 6.64 21.00
CA TYR A 89 3.07 7.24 20.19
C TYR A 89 2.55 7.81 18.86
N ILE A 90 1.79 7.02 18.10
CA ILE A 90 1.23 7.45 16.80
C ILE A 90 0.27 8.63 16.97
N ASP A 91 -0.56 8.60 18.01
CA ASP A 91 -1.53 9.66 18.32
C ASP A 91 -0.81 10.95 18.71
N GLU A 92 0.26 10.88 19.51
CA GLU A 92 1.06 12.05 19.90
C GLU A 92 1.80 12.68 18.72
N VAL A 93 2.47 11.87 17.90
CA VAL A 93 3.11 12.34 16.66
C VAL A 93 2.09 13.01 15.73
N SER A 94 0.94 12.36 15.53
CA SER A 94 -0.14 12.90 14.69
C SER A 94 -0.68 14.22 15.24
N THR A 95 -0.77 14.35 16.56
CA THR A 95 -1.23 15.56 17.23
C THR A 95 -0.26 16.72 16.98
N GLN A 96 1.03 16.50 17.17
CA GLN A 96 2.04 17.55 16.95
C GLN A 96 2.16 17.94 15.47
N LEU A 97 2.04 16.99 14.53
CA LEU A 97 1.98 17.32 13.09
C LEU A 97 0.76 18.21 12.78
N ARG A 98 -0.42 17.91 13.36
CA ARG A 98 -1.61 18.76 13.21
C ARG A 98 -1.41 20.13 13.85
N MET A 99 -0.79 20.21 15.02
CA MET A 99 -0.47 21.49 15.66
C MET A 99 0.37 22.39 14.74
N VAL A 100 1.36 21.82 14.03
CA VAL A 100 2.15 22.59 13.06
C VAL A 100 1.30 23.03 11.85
N CYS A 101 0.49 22.12 11.28
CA CYS A 101 -0.40 22.42 10.15
C CYS A 101 -1.44 23.50 10.46
N ASP A 102 -2.15 23.34 11.58
CA ASP A 102 -3.36 24.09 11.92
C ASP A 102 -3.04 25.33 12.76
N SER A 103 -1.76 25.61 13.02
CA SER A 103 -1.36 26.83 13.72
C SER A 103 -1.63 28.07 12.86
N ASP A 104 -2.40 29.03 13.38
CA ASP A 104 -2.58 30.36 12.75
C ASP A 104 -1.51 31.38 13.20
N SER A 105 -0.46 30.90 13.86
CA SER A 105 0.61 31.76 14.39
C SER A 105 1.41 32.43 13.27
N GLU A 106 1.70 33.73 13.43
CA GLU A 106 2.62 34.49 12.56
C GLU A 106 4.08 34.00 12.65
N GLU A 107 4.41 33.12 13.61
CA GLU A 107 5.76 32.57 13.78
C GLU A 107 6.25 31.71 12.61
N LEU A 108 5.33 31.17 11.80
CA LEU A 108 5.58 30.24 10.71
C LEU A 108 4.75 30.58 9.48
N SER A 109 5.43 30.92 8.39
CA SER A 109 4.81 31.11 7.07
C SER A 109 4.19 29.82 6.53
N LEU A 110 3.26 29.95 5.59
CA LEU A 110 2.67 28.81 4.91
C LEU A 110 3.72 28.01 4.14
N GLU A 111 4.68 28.70 3.52
CA GLU A 111 5.80 28.10 2.81
C GLU A 111 6.67 27.23 3.73
N GLU A 112 6.97 27.69 4.94
CA GLU A 112 7.74 26.93 5.93
C GLU A 112 7.00 25.67 6.40
N LYS A 113 5.67 25.77 6.62
CA LYS A 113 4.83 24.63 6.99
C LYS A 113 4.80 23.58 5.88
N LEU A 114 4.63 24.02 4.63
CA LEU A 114 4.64 23.14 3.46
C LEU A 114 6.01 22.47 3.28
N ALA A 115 7.10 23.22 3.40
CA ALA A 115 8.45 22.68 3.33
C ALA A 115 8.68 21.60 4.39
N PHE A 116 8.35 21.91 5.66
CA PHE A 116 8.44 20.96 6.76
C PHE A 116 7.65 19.67 6.50
N MET A 117 6.39 19.78 6.03
CA MET A 117 5.57 18.60 5.73
C MET A 117 6.11 17.77 4.57
N HIS A 118 6.64 18.44 3.54
CA HIS A 118 7.25 17.77 2.40
C HIS A 118 8.51 17.01 2.78
N GLU A 119 9.40 17.65 3.55
CA GLU A 119 10.65 17.08 4.06
C GLU A 119 10.40 15.93 5.02
N THR A 120 9.53 16.15 6.02
CA THR A 120 9.17 15.15 7.03
C THR A 120 8.56 13.92 6.37
N ARG A 121 7.65 14.10 5.41
CA ARG A 121 7.09 13.00 4.61
C ARG A 121 8.16 12.29 3.76
N HIS A 122 9.16 13.01 3.27
CA HIS A 122 10.24 12.41 2.50
C HIS A 122 11.14 11.53 3.38
N ALA A 123 11.50 12.03 4.56
CA ALA A 123 12.34 11.34 5.54
C ALA A 123 11.61 10.14 6.18
N PHE A 124 10.37 10.32 6.64
CA PHE A 124 9.57 9.26 7.25
C PHE A 124 9.15 8.17 6.25
N GLY A 125 9.03 8.56 4.98
CA GLY A 125 8.60 7.70 3.89
C GLY A 125 7.08 7.63 3.76
N ARG A 126 6.65 6.77 2.83
CA ARG A 126 5.24 6.60 2.45
C ARG A 126 4.83 5.14 2.53
N THR A 127 3.57 4.89 2.82
CA THR A 127 3.00 3.54 2.74
C THR A 127 2.77 3.18 1.27
N ALA A 128 3.11 1.95 0.91
CA ALA A 128 2.90 1.39 -0.41
C ALA A 128 2.24 0.02 -0.29
N LEU A 129 1.33 -0.29 -1.22
CA LEU A 129 0.77 -1.63 -1.37
C LEU A 129 1.57 -2.38 -2.44
N LEU A 130 2.14 -3.52 -2.06
CA LEU A 130 2.97 -4.37 -2.91
C LEU A 130 2.22 -5.67 -3.22
N LEU A 131 1.79 -5.84 -4.47
CA LEU A 131 1.07 -7.04 -4.93
C LEU A 131 2.02 -7.95 -5.71
N SER A 132 2.46 -9.02 -5.08
CA SER A 132 3.40 -9.97 -5.69
C SER A 132 2.73 -10.84 -6.77
N GLY A 133 3.54 -11.30 -7.72
CA GLY A 133 3.16 -12.36 -8.65
C GLY A 133 2.96 -13.71 -7.93
N GLY A 134 2.18 -14.59 -8.55
CA GLY A 134 1.89 -15.93 -8.04
C GLY A 134 0.56 -16.42 -8.61
N ALA A 135 0.59 -17.44 -9.45
CA ALA A 135 -0.50 -17.85 -10.35
C ALA A 135 -1.92 -17.80 -9.71
N SER A 136 -2.33 -18.84 -8.99
CA SER A 136 -3.70 -18.99 -8.45
C SER A 136 -4.01 -18.07 -7.27
N LEU A 137 -3.04 -17.27 -6.79
CA LEU A 137 -3.22 -16.37 -5.66
C LEU A 137 -3.76 -14.99 -6.08
N GLY A 138 -3.94 -14.73 -7.37
CA GLY A 138 -4.44 -13.46 -7.89
C GLY A 138 -5.82 -13.04 -7.34
N ALA A 139 -6.68 -14.01 -7.00
CA ALA A 139 -7.97 -13.73 -6.40
C ALA A 139 -7.85 -13.09 -5.00
N PHE A 140 -6.80 -13.40 -4.23
CA PHE A 140 -6.58 -12.78 -2.92
C PHE A 140 -6.30 -11.29 -3.02
N HIS A 141 -5.58 -10.86 -4.07
CA HIS A 141 -5.32 -9.44 -4.32
C HIS A 141 -6.61 -8.65 -4.51
N VAL A 142 -7.62 -9.25 -5.14
CA VAL A 142 -8.93 -8.60 -5.34
C VAL A 142 -9.61 -8.35 -4.00
N GLY A 143 -9.64 -9.35 -3.11
CA GLY A 143 -10.21 -9.21 -1.77
C GLY A 143 -9.50 -8.14 -0.94
N VAL A 144 -8.16 -8.16 -0.92
CA VAL A 144 -7.36 -7.16 -0.21
C VAL A 144 -7.63 -5.75 -0.72
N VAL A 145 -7.61 -5.55 -2.05
CA VAL A 145 -7.85 -4.23 -2.64
C VAL A 145 -9.28 -3.78 -2.39
N LYS A 146 -10.27 -4.66 -2.57
CA LYS A 146 -11.68 -4.37 -2.30
C LYS A 146 -11.87 -3.83 -0.89
N THR A 147 -11.36 -4.54 0.12
CA THR A 147 -11.45 -4.11 1.53
C THR A 147 -10.74 -2.76 1.75
N LEU A 148 -9.57 -2.54 1.16
CA LEU A 148 -8.87 -1.26 1.27
C LEU A 148 -9.65 -0.11 0.61
N VAL A 149 -10.38 -0.36 -0.47
CA VAL A 149 -11.21 0.65 -1.14
C VAL A 149 -12.47 0.95 -0.32
N GLU A 150 -13.18 -0.08 0.13
CA GLU A 150 -14.39 0.04 0.96
C GLU A 150 -14.14 0.88 2.23
N HIS A 151 -12.98 0.68 2.87
CA HIS A 151 -12.58 1.40 4.08
C HIS A 151 -11.78 2.70 3.81
N LYS A 152 -11.57 3.08 2.54
CA LYS A 152 -10.78 4.27 2.16
C LYS A 152 -9.34 4.27 2.69
N LEU A 153 -8.73 3.09 2.75
CA LEU A 153 -7.37 2.84 3.26
C LEU A 153 -6.35 2.51 2.16
N LEU A 154 -6.74 2.57 0.89
CA LEU A 154 -5.86 2.26 -0.23
C LEU A 154 -4.66 3.24 -0.28
N PRO A 155 -3.41 2.75 -0.21
CA PRO A 155 -2.24 3.61 -0.29
C PRO A 155 -2.11 4.30 -1.66
N ARG A 156 -1.57 5.52 -1.66
CA ARG A 156 -1.30 6.29 -2.89
C ARG A 156 -0.28 5.59 -3.81
N ILE A 157 0.63 4.80 -3.24
CA ILE A 157 1.65 4.05 -3.98
C ILE A 157 1.19 2.60 -4.08
N VAL A 158 1.02 2.11 -5.32
CA VAL A 158 0.69 0.72 -5.61
C VAL A 158 1.74 0.15 -6.56
N ALA A 159 2.32 -1.00 -6.21
CA ALA A 159 3.33 -1.63 -7.03
C ALA A 159 3.08 -3.13 -7.17
N GLY A 160 3.26 -3.66 -8.38
CA GLY A 160 2.93 -5.04 -8.67
C GLY A 160 3.90 -5.74 -9.60
N SER A 161 3.89 -7.08 -9.54
CA SER A 161 4.58 -7.99 -10.47
C SER A 161 3.60 -9.03 -11.01
N SER A 162 3.71 -9.39 -12.29
CA SER A 162 2.89 -10.40 -12.95
C SER A 162 1.40 -10.18 -12.64
N VAL A 163 0.70 -11.17 -12.08
CA VAL A 163 -0.71 -11.08 -11.69
C VAL A 163 -1.01 -9.87 -10.77
N GLY A 164 -0.12 -9.52 -9.85
CA GLY A 164 -0.29 -8.35 -8.99
C GLY A 164 -0.24 -7.03 -9.76
N SER A 165 0.53 -6.96 -10.86
CA SER A 165 0.60 -5.77 -11.71
C SER A 165 -0.72 -5.48 -12.44
N ILE A 166 -1.51 -6.51 -12.75
CA ILE A 166 -2.84 -6.37 -13.35
C ILE A 166 -3.78 -5.65 -12.36
N MET A 167 -3.78 -6.09 -11.11
CA MET A 167 -4.61 -5.49 -10.07
C MET A 167 -4.16 -4.05 -9.77
N CYS A 168 -2.85 -3.81 -9.66
CA CYS A 168 -2.31 -2.45 -9.51
C CYS A 168 -2.71 -1.55 -10.68
N ALA A 169 -2.69 -2.05 -11.92
CA ALA A 169 -3.12 -1.30 -13.10
C ALA A 169 -4.60 -0.93 -13.02
N VAL A 170 -5.49 -1.88 -12.72
CA VAL A 170 -6.93 -1.62 -12.54
C VAL A 170 -7.18 -0.51 -11.52
N VAL A 171 -6.46 -0.57 -10.39
CA VAL A 171 -6.53 0.43 -9.32
C VAL A 171 -5.98 1.78 -9.77
N ALA A 172 -4.84 1.82 -10.46
CA ALA A 172 -4.21 3.09 -10.83
C ALA A 172 -4.85 3.80 -12.03
N THR A 173 -5.66 3.10 -12.84
CA THR A 173 -6.33 3.66 -14.02
C THR A 173 -7.79 4.03 -13.80
N ARG A 174 -8.25 4.16 -12.55
CA ARG A 174 -9.63 4.53 -12.21
C ARG A 174 -9.64 5.65 -11.19
N SER A 175 -10.52 6.63 -11.34
CA SER A 175 -10.79 7.61 -10.29
C SER A 175 -11.36 6.94 -9.03
N TRP A 176 -11.46 7.68 -7.93
CA TRP A 176 -12.01 7.11 -6.68
C TRP A 176 -13.47 6.64 -6.84
N PRO A 177 -14.40 7.41 -7.45
CA PRO A 177 -15.78 6.95 -7.64
C PRO A 177 -15.88 5.72 -8.55
N GLU A 178 -15.10 5.67 -9.64
CA GLU A 178 -15.06 4.51 -10.53
C GLU A 178 -14.55 3.25 -9.82
N LEU A 179 -13.57 3.40 -8.93
CA LEU A 179 -13.04 2.28 -8.16
C LEU A 179 -14.05 1.77 -7.14
N GLN A 180 -14.83 2.64 -6.51
CA GLN A 180 -15.90 2.25 -5.59
C GLN A 180 -17.02 1.50 -6.32
N SER A 181 -17.58 2.08 -7.40
CA SER A 181 -18.61 1.41 -8.21
C SER A 181 -18.12 0.05 -8.73
N PHE A 182 -16.86 -0.03 -9.15
CA PHE A 182 -16.26 -1.29 -9.62
C PHE A 182 -16.31 -2.43 -8.57
N PHE A 183 -16.20 -2.12 -7.28
CA PHE A 183 -16.22 -3.12 -6.20
C PHE A 183 -17.60 -3.29 -5.52
N GLU A 184 -18.47 -2.29 -5.60
CA GLU A 184 -19.84 -2.31 -5.08
C GLU A 184 -20.79 -3.09 -6.00
N ASP A 185 -20.64 -2.95 -7.31
CA ASP A 185 -21.51 -3.61 -8.28
C ASP A 185 -21.21 -5.11 -8.37
N SER A 186 -22.08 -5.91 -7.74
CA SER A 186 -21.96 -7.38 -7.67
C SER A 186 -21.89 -8.03 -9.05
N TRP A 187 -22.56 -7.45 -10.05
CA TRP A 187 -22.52 -7.94 -11.43
C TRP A 187 -21.21 -7.62 -12.13
N HIS A 188 -20.70 -6.39 -11.98
CA HIS A 188 -19.42 -5.98 -12.56
C HIS A 188 -18.25 -6.71 -11.92
N SER A 189 -18.31 -6.94 -10.60
CA SER A 189 -17.32 -7.76 -9.90
C SER A 189 -17.35 -9.21 -10.38
N LEU A 190 -18.52 -9.85 -10.54
CA LEU A 190 -18.62 -11.21 -11.09
C LEU A 190 -18.06 -11.32 -12.52
N GLN A 191 -18.44 -10.41 -13.42
CA GLN A 191 -17.88 -10.37 -14.78
C GLN A 191 -16.37 -10.14 -14.77
N PHE A 192 -15.89 -9.29 -13.86
CA PHE A 192 -14.47 -9.05 -13.66
C PHE A 192 -13.75 -10.28 -13.10
N PHE A 193 -14.35 -11.03 -12.17
CA PHE A 193 -13.80 -12.28 -11.65
C PHE A 193 -13.71 -13.34 -12.74
N ASP A 194 -14.71 -13.46 -13.62
CA ASP A 194 -14.66 -14.33 -14.79
C ASP A 194 -13.58 -13.89 -15.77
N GLN A 195 -13.51 -12.59 -16.07
CA GLN A 195 -12.49 -12.03 -16.95
C GLN A 195 -11.08 -12.20 -16.37
N LEU A 196 -10.90 -11.98 -15.06
CA LEU A 196 -9.67 -12.25 -14.33
C LEU A 196 -9.34 -13.74 -14.30
N GLY A 197 -10.32 -14.62 -14.15
CA GLY A 197 -10.13 -16.07 -14.24
C GLY A 197 -9.61 -16.48 -15.62
N GLY A 198 -10.17 -15.87 -16.68
CA GLY A 198 -9.65 -15.97 -18.04
C GLY A 198 -8.22 -15.45 -18.14
N ILE A 199 -7.93 -14.25 -17.63
CA ILE A 199 -6.59 -13.67 -17.60
C ILE A 199 -5.60 -14.55 -16.82
N PHE A 200 -5.97 -15.08 -15.66
CA PHE A 200 -5.11 -15.95 -14.86
C PHE A 200 -4.85 -17.27 -15.57
N THR A 201 -5.84 -17.82 -16.25
CA THR A 201 -5.68 -19.02 -17.09
C THR A 201 -4.70 -18.75 -18.22
N VAL A 202 -4.85 -17.63 -18.92
CA VAL A 202 -3.98 -17.18 -20.01
C VAL A 202 -2.56 -16.91 -19.49
N VAL A 203 -2.40 -16.16 -18.40
CA VAL A 203 -1.08 -15.90 -17.78
C VAL A 203 -0.41 -17.22 -17.37
N LYS A 204 -1.15 -18.14 -16.75
CA LYS A 204 -0.61 -19.47 -16.37
C LYS A 204 -0.14 -20.27 -17.58
N ARG A 205 -0.86 -20.20 -18.71
CA ARG A 205 -0.48 -20.87 -19.95
C ARG A 205 0.69 -20.18 -20.64
N VAL A 206 0.69 -18.85 -20.74
CA VAL A 206 1.84 -18.06 -21.24
C VAL A 206 3.09 -18.39 -20.44
N MET A 207 3.00 -18.48 -19.10
CA MET A 207 4.13 -18.84 -18.24
C MET A 207 4.64 -20.28 -18.42
N ARG A 208 3.78 -21.22 -18.82
CA ARG A 208 4.13 -22.65 -18.92
C ARG A 208 4.47 -23.12 -20.33
N GLN A 209 3.80 -22.55 -21.33
CA GLN A 209 3.75 -23.07 -22.71
C GLN A 209 4.24 -22.05 -23.74
N GLY A 210 4.37 -20.77 -23.39
CA GLY A 210 4.99 -19.77 -24.25
C GLY A 210 4.31 -19.56 -25.61
N VAL A 211 2.98 -19.62 -25.67
CA VAL A 211 2.25 -19.53 -26.94
C VAL A 211 1.94 -18.07 -27.30
N VAL A 212 2.38 -17.63 -28.49
CA VAL A 212 2.24 -16.24 -28.99
C VAL A 212 0.77 -15.78 -29.10
N HIS A 213 -0.15 -16.68 -29.46
CA HIS A 213 -1.57 -16.35 -29.60
C HIS A 213 -2.20 -15.89 -28.26
N GLU A 214 -1.78 -16.50 -27.16
CA GLU A 214 -2.30 -16.20 -25.82
C GLU A 214 -1.81 -14.83 -25.31
N ILE A 215 -0.64 -14.36 -25.75
CA ILE A 215 -0.18 -12.99 -25.46
C ILE A 215 -1.09 -11.95 -26.11
N ARG A 216 -1.51 -12.15 -27.36
CA ARG A 216 -2.41 -11.18 -28.03
C ARG A 216 -3.76 -11.10 -27.33
N GLN A 217 -4.28 -12.23 -26.86
CA GLN A 217 -5.50 -12.28 -26.07
C GLN A 217 -5.32 -11.52 -24.74
N LEU A 218 -4.20 -11.74 -24.03
CA LEU A 218 -3.87 -11.01 -22.81
C LEU A 218 -3.79 -9.50 -23.05
N GLN A 219 -3.08 -9.07 -24.11
CA GLN A 219 -2.98 -7.67 -24.48
C GLN A 219 -4.35 -7.04 -24.75
N TRP A 220 -5.22 -7.73 -25.48
CA TRP A 220 -6.57 -7.24 -25.76
C TRP A 220 -7.39 -7.06 -24.48
N MET A 221 -7.36 -8.04 -23.57
CA MET A 221 -8.04 -7.93 -22.27
C MET A 221 -7.50 -6.77 -21.43
N LEU A 222 -6.18 -6.61 -21.36
CA LEU A 222 -5.53 -5.55 -20.57
C LEU A 222 -5.78 -4.15 -21.16
N ARG A 223 -5.86 -4.01 -22.48
CA ARG A 223 -6.23 -2.75 -23.15
C ARG A 223 -7.63 -2.30 -22.74
N ASN A 224 -8.60 -3.20 -22.74
CA ASN A 224 -9.96 -2.90 -22.32
C ASN A 224 -10.03 -2.54 -20.82
N LEU A 225 -9.18 -3.16 -19.99
CA LEU A 225 -9.17 -2.91 -18.54
C LEU A 225 -8.53 -1.57 -18.13
N THR A 226 -7.59 -1.06 -18.92
CA THR A 226 -6.74 0.10 -18.60
C THR A 226 -6.93 1.30 -19.53
N SER A 227 -7.86 1.21 -20.49
CA SER A 227 -8.22 2.28 -21.43
C SER A 227 -7.05 2.88 -22.22
N ASN A 228 -5.99 2.09 -22.49
CA ASN A 228 -4.76 2.53 -23.16
C ASN A 228 -4.02 3.70 -22.48
N LEU A 229 -4.21 3.90 -21.17
CA LEU A 229 -3.52 4.96 -20.44
C LEU A 229 -2.01 4.67 -20.31
N THR A 230 -1.23 5.74 -20.39
CA THR A 230 0.18 5.77 -20.01
C THR A 230 0.35 5.97 -18.49
N PHE A 231 1.56 5.73 -17.97
CA PHE A 231 1.84 5.97 -16.55
C PHE A 231 1.63 7.43 -16.14
N GLN A 232 1.99 8.38 -17.00
CA GLN A 232 1.80 9.80 -16.74
C GLN A 232 0.32 10.16 -16.71
N GLU A 233 -0.46 9.75 -17.71
CA GLU A 233 -1.90 10.04 -17.78
C GLU A 233 -2.67 9.45 -16.59
N ALA A 234 -2.35 8.21 -16.20
CA ALA A 234 -2.96 7.58 -15.03
C ALA A 234 -2.61 8.31 -13.72
N TYR A 235 -1.36 8.80 -13.59
CA TYR A 235 -0.94 9.58 -12.44
C TYR A 235 -1.63 10.96 -12.40
N ASP A 236 -1.74 11.65 -13.53
CA ASP A 236 -2.39 12.95 -13.60
C ASP A 236 -3.89 12.86 -13.32
N MET A 237 -4.53 11.77 -13.77
CA MET A 237 -5.96 11.52 -13.53
C MET A 237 -6.27 11.13 -12.08
N THR A 238 -5.45 10.29 -11.45
CA THR A 238 -5.79 9.65 -10.15
C THR A 238 -4.94 10.13 -8.98
N GLY A 239 -3.81 10.75 -9.25
CA GLY A 239 -2.77 11.05 -8.26
C GLY A 239 -2.02 9.81 -7.74
N ARG A 240 -2.36 8.59 -8.17
CA ARG A 240 -1.77 7.34 -7.64
C ARG A 240 -0.48 6.99 -8.38
N ILE A 241 0.54 6.59 -7.61
CA ILE A 241 1.83 6.19 -8.14
C ILE A 241 1.78 4.69 -8.44
N LEU A 242 1.72 4.34 -9.72
CA LEU A 242 1.78 2.97 -10.21
C LEU A 242 3.23 2.54 -10.45
N GLY A 243 3.66 1.46 -9.81
CA GLY A 243 4.89 0.75 -10.09
C GLY A 243 4.62 -0.62 -10.72
N ILE A 244 5.21 -0.89 -11.89
CA ILE A 244 5.19 -2.22 -12.50
C ILE A 244 6.61 -2.73 -12.61
N THR A 245 6.86 -3.90 -12.00
CA THR A 245 8.17 -4.54 -12.07
C THR A 245 8.23 -5.51 -13.24
N VAL A 246 9.29 -5.41 -14.04
CA VAL A 246 9.54 -6.26 -15.21
C VAL A 246 10.92 -6.87 -15.07
N CYS A 247 11.00 -8.20 -15.18
CA CYS A 247 12.26 -8.93 -15.13
C CYS A 247 12.89 -8.98 -16.52
N SER A 248 14.22 -8.81 -16.59
CA SER A 248 14.96 -9.05 -17.84
C SER A 248 15.12 -10.56 -18.07
N PRO A 249 15.11 -11.02 -19.34
CA PRO A 249 15.51 -12.39 -19.66
C PRO A 249 17.02 -12.65 -19.46
N ARG A 250 17.83 -11.60 -19.33
CA ARG A 250 19.29 -11.73 -19.16
C ARG A 250 19.64 -12.03 -17.70
N ARG A 251 20.40 -13.10 -17.46
CA ARG A 251 20.76 -13.60 -16.11
C ARG A 251 21.40 -12.59 -15.16
N HIS A 252 22.05 -11.54 -15.68
CA HIS A 252 22.77 -10.54 -14.89
C HIS A 252 22.16 -9.14 -14.95
N GLU A 253 20.99 -8.99 -15.58
CA GLU A 253 20.33 -7.69 -15.64
C GLU A 253 19.28 -7.59 -14.52
N PRO A 254 19.35 -6.55 -13.67
CA PRO A 254 18.40 -6.38 -12.57
C PRO A 254 16.98 -6.11 -13.09
N PRO A 255 15.94 -6.46 -12.32
CA PRO A 255 14.56 -6.12 -12.66
C PRO A 255 14.38 -4.59 -12.72
N ARG A 256 13.55 -4.14 -13.66
CA ARG A 256 13.23 -2.71 -13.85
C ARG A 256 11.88 -2.40 -13.23
N CYS A 257 11.78 -1.26 -12.54
CA CYS A 257 10.51 -0.73 -12.04
C CYS A 257 10.05 0.43 -12.93
N LEU A 258 8.96 0.22 -13.66
CA LEU A 258 8.34 1.19 -14.55
C LEU A 258 7.29 1.98 -13.78
N ASN A 259 7.34 3.31 -13.85
CA ASN A 259 6.38 4.21 -13.22
C ASN A 259 6.35 5.56 -13.98
N TYR A 260 5.56 6.53 -13.48
CA TYR A 260 5.44 7.84 -14.10
C TYR A 260 6.74 8.66 -14.14
N LEU A 261 7.71 8.40 -13.26
CA LEU A 261 9.02 9.07 -13.26
C LEU A 261 9.99 8.42 -14.24
N THR A 262 10.05 7.09 -14.27
CA THR A 262 11.06 6.35 -15.05
C THR A 262 10.58 6.01 -16.46
N SER A 263 9.27 5.98 -16.69
CA SER A 263 8.64 5.52 -17.93
C SER A 263 7.29 6.20 -18.21
N PRO A 264 7.20 7.55 -18.16
CA PRO A 264 5.94 8.30 -18.22
C PRO A 264 5.07 7.96 -19.44
N HIS A 265 5.70 7.77 -20.60
CA HIS A 265 5.02 7.57 -21.88
C HIS A 265 4.75 6.09 -22.21
N VAL A 266 5.12 5.16 -21.35
CA VAL A 266 4.84 3.73 -21.56
C VAL A 266 3.36 3.47 -21.27
N VAL A 267 2.69 2.78 -22.19
CA VAL A 267 1.29 2.39 -22.02
C VAL A 267 1.19 1.27 -20.98
N ILE A 268 0.30 1.40 -20.01
CA ILE A 268 0.24 0.53 -18.83
C ILE A 268 0.00 -0.94 -19.22
N TRP A 269 -0.91 -1.23 -20.15
CA TRP A 269 -1.17 -2.62 -20.56
C TRP A 269 0.06 -3.31 -21.14
N SER A 270 0.97 -2.57 -21.80
CA SER A 270 2.18 -3.17 -22.39
C SER A 270 3.21 -3.50 -21.30
N ALA A 271 3.35 -2.63 -20.30
CA ALA A 271 4.16 -2.89 -19.11
C ALA A 271 3.62 -4.08 -18.30
N VAL A 272 2.30 -4.17 -18.08
CA VAL A 272 1.66 -5.33 -17.43
C VAL A 272 1.90 -6.60 -18.23
N THR A 273 1.73 -6.54 -19.56
CA THR A 273 1.98 -7.70 -20.44
C THR A 273 3.42 -8.19 -20.30
N ALA A 274 4.39 -7.29 -20.32
CA ALA A 274 5.81 -7.63 -20.13
C ALA A 274 6.08 -8.21 -18.73
N SER A 275 5.42 -7.69 -17.70
CA SER A 275 5.50 -8.22 -16.33
C SER A 275 4.90 -9.62 -16.17
N CYS A 276 3.86 -9.93 -16.96
CA CYS A 276 3.22 -11.24 -17.01
C CYS A 276 3.93 -12.25 -17.92
N ALA A 277 4.84 -11.80 -18.79
CA ALA A 277 5.55 -12.66 -19.73
C ALA A 277 6.69 -13.42 -19.03
N PHE A 278 6.92 -14.65 -19.47
CA PHE A 278 8.02 -15.49 -18.98
C PHE A 278 9.34 -15.11 -19.68
N PRO A 279 10.51 -15.25 -19.00
CA PRO A 279 11.82 -15.09 -19.62
C PRO A 279 11.99 -15.98 -20.86
N GLY A 280 12.11 -15.38 -22.05
CA GLY A 280 12.36 -16.11 -23.31
C GLY A 280 11.27 -16.00 -24.39
N LEU A 281 10.21 -15.22 -24.18
CA LEU A 281 9.18 -14.94 -25.22
C LEU A 281 9.43 -13.67 -26.05
N PHE A 282 10.49 -12.91 -25.76
CA PHE A 282 10.90 -11.71 -26.48
C PHE A 282 12.41 -11.70 -26.64
#